data_AF-A0A2Z5QZC1-F1
#
_entry.id   AF-A0A2Z5QZC1-F1
#
_cell.length_a   1.000
_cell.length_b   1.000
_cell.length_c   1.000
_cell.angle_alpha   90.00
_cell.angle_beta   90.00
_cell.angle_gamma   90.00
#
_symmetry.space_group_name_H-M   'P 1'
#
loop_
_entity.id
_entity.type
_entity.pdbx_description
1 polymer ?
#
loop_
_entity_poly.entity_id
_entity_poly.type
_entity_poly.pdbx_seq_one_letter_code
_entity_poly.pdbx_strand_id
1 'polypeptide(L)'
;MQEALTNILKHARDAQQVQLVVAWDRAGLGISAHNSAPQGKFSPVPGSGNGLRGMAERVNMYEGELSYGPDVQGGYTVRAHLPYREI
;
A
#
# COMPACT_ATOMS: atom_id res chain seq x y z
N MET A 1 -4.33 2.29 -4.67
CA MET A 1 -2.89 2.36 -5.03
C MET A 1 -2.38 3.78 -5.19
N GLN A 2 -3.00 4.65 -6.01
CA GLN A 2 -2.62 6.08 -6.06
C GLN A 2 -2.57 6.71 -4.66
N GLU A 3 -3.59 6.48 -3.83
CA GLU A 3 -3.65 6.96 -2.45
C GLU A 3 -2.47 6.44 -1.59
N ALA A 4 -2.02 5.20 -1.80
CA ALA A 4 -0.86 4.65 -1.09
C ALA A 4 0.42 5.40 -1.47
N LEU A 5 0.63 5.67 -2.77
CA LEU A 5 1.77 6.46 -3.25
C LEU A 5 1.72 7.91 -2.75
N THR A 6 0.54 8.53 -2.75
CA THR A 6 0.34 9.85 -2.16
C THR A 6 0.68 9.87 -0.67
N ASN A 7 0.27 8.84 0.08
CA ASN A 7 0.59 8.71 1.50
C ASN A 7 2.09 8.53 1.72
N ILE A 8 2.76 7.73 0.89
CA ILE A 8 4.22 7.59 0.92
C ILE A 8 4.90 8.95 0.69
N LEU A 9 4.48 9.71 -0.34
CA LEU A 9 5.03 11.04 -0.60
C LEU A 9 4.79 12.04 0.56
N LYS A 10 3.65 11.93 1.24
CA LYS A 10 3.31 12.79 2.39
C LYS A 10 4.10 12.42 3.65
N HIS A 11 4.30 11.12 3.91
CA HIS A 11 4.72 10.60 5.21
C HIS A 11 6.13 10.02 5.24
N ALA A 12 6.69 9.65 4.09
CA ALA A 12 7.98 8.99 3.97
C ALA A 12 9.03 9.91 3.32
N ARG A 13 9.02 11.21 3.64
CA ARG A 13 9.96 12.20 3.04
C ARG A 13 11.43 11.83 3.24
N ASP A 14 11.73 11.10 4.31
CA ASP A 14 13.08 10.64 4.65
C ASP A 14 13.33 9.17 4.29
N ALA A 15 12.40 8.52 3.57
CA ALA A 15 12.62 7.18 3.03
C ALA A 15 13.55 7.26 1.81
N GLN A 16 14.60 6.44 1.82
CA GLN A 16 15.56 6.41 0.72
C GLN A 16 15.05 5.64 -0.50
N GLN A 17 14.07 4.77 -0.29
CA GLN A 17 13.53 3.94 -1.35
C GLN A 17 12.01 3.86 -1.25
N VAL A 18 11.37 4.02 -2.40
CA VAL A 18 9.97 3.70 -2.63
C VAL A 18 9.89 2.69 -3.76
N GLN A 19 9.16 1.60 -3.55
CA GLN A 19 8.97 0.56 -4.55
C GLN A 19 7.48 0.40 -4.86
N LEU A 20 7.14 0.39 -6.15
CA LEU A 20 5.85 -0.05 -6.64
C LEU A 20 6.05 -1.33 -7.44
N VAL A 21 5.37 -2.39 -7.05
CA VAL A 21 5.37 -3.67 -7.76
C VAL A 21 3.96 -3.94 -8.25
N VAL A 22 3.86 -4.29 -9.53
CA VAL A 22 2.65 -4.79 -10.18
C VAL A 22 3.00 -6.16 -10.73
N ALA A 23 2.27 -7.18 -10.33
CA ALA A 23 2.44 -8.55 -10.80
C ALA A 23 1.08 -9.16 -11.07
N TRP A 24 0.98 -10.03 -12.06
CA TRP A 24 -0.27 -10.72 -12.37
C TRP A 24 0.01 -12.13 -12.85
N ASP A 25 -0.94 -13.01 -12.59
CA ASP A 25 -0.92 -14.40 -13.01
C ASP A 25 -2.35 -14.88 -13.33
N ARG A 26 -2.60 -16.20 -13.31
CA ARG A 26 -3.95 -16.74 -13.55
C ARG A 26 -4.91 -16.50 -12.38
N ALA A 27 -4.40 -16.29 -11.16
CA ALA A 27 -5.21 -16.06 -9.97
C ALA A 27 -5.68 -14.60 -9.87
N GLY A 28 -4.91 -13.65 -10.42
CA GLY A 28 -5.34 -12.26 -10.48
C GLY A 28 -4.22 -11.24 -10.64
N LEU A 29 -4.51 -10.01 -10.20
CA LEU A 29 -3.63 -8.86 -10.20
C LEU A 29 -3.20 -8.53 -8.76
N GLY A 30 -1.90 -8.58 -8.51
CA GLY A 30 -1.26 -8.10 -7.29
C GLY A 30 -0.61 -6.73 -7.50
N ILE A 31 -0.85 -5.80 -6.58
CA ILE A 31 -0.16 -4.50 -6.55
C ILE A 31 0.33 -4.23 -5.14
N SER A 32 1.59 -3.84 -4.99
CA SER A 32 2.13 -3.39 -3.69
C SER A 32 2.93 -2.12 -3.81
N ALA A 33 2.73 -1.21 -2.86
CA ALA A 33 3.55 -0.04 -2.65
C ALA A 33 4.29 -0.19 -1.31
N HIS A 34 5.59 0.05 -1.32
CA HIS A 34 6.47 -0.06 -0.16
C HIS A 34 7.36 1.18 -0.07
N ASN A 35 7.63 1.64 1.15
CA ASN A 35 8.71 2.57 1.42
C ASN A 35 9.62 2.03 2.52
N SER A 36 10.92 2.31 2.40
CA SER A 36 11.90 1.98 3.44
C SER A 36 11.63 2.75 4.74
N ALA A 37 12.21 2.28 5.84
CA ALA A 37 12.25 3.06 7.07
C ALA A 37 12.85 4.46 6.82
N PRO A 38 12.35 5.50 7.49
CA PRO A 38 12.94 6.83 7.45
C PRO A 38 14.29 6.86 8.19
N GLN A 39 15.25 7.63 7.67
CA GLN A 39 16.51 7.91 8.37
C GLN A 39 16.28 9.02 9.42
N GLY A 40 16.01 8.64 10.68
CA GLY A 40 15.87 9.59 11.79
C GLY A 40 14.66 9.32 12.70
N LYS A 41 14.33 10.29 13.59
CA LYS A 41 13.15 10.18 14.46
C LYS A 41 11.89 10.29 13.62
N PHE A 42 11.20 9.16 13.43
CA PHE A 42 9.87 9.12 12.83
C PHE A 42 8.84 9.68 13.82
N SER A 43 8.22 10.81 13.47
CA SER A 43 6.97 11.24 14.10
C SER A 43 5.82 10.77 13.21
N PRO A 44 4.96 9.86 13.68
CA PRO A 44 3.77 9.47 12.94
C PRO A 44 2.94 10.72 12.66
N VAL A 45 2.78 11.09 11.39
CA VAL A 45 1.83 12.13 11.02
C VAL A 45 0.44 11.51 11.13
N PRO A 46 -0.48 12.03 11.98
CA PRO A 46 -1.82 11.50 12.09
C PRO A 46 -2.53 11.62 10.74
N GLY A 47 -2.72 10.49 10.06
CA GLY A 47 -3.58 10.40 8.89
C GLY A 47 -5.01 10.12 9.35
N SER A 48 -6.01 10.66 8.64
CA SER A 48 -7.43 10.43 8.94
C SER A 48 -7.89 8.98 8.74
N GLY A 49 -7.02 8.07 8.27
CA GLY A 49 -7.34 6.67 7.94
C GLY A 49 -8.26 6.50 6.72
N ASN A 50 -8.88 7.58 6.24
CA ASN A 50 -9.87 7.59 5.17
C ASN A 50 -9.32 7.06 3.84
N GLY A 51 -8.04 7.33 3.54
CA GLY A 51 -7.41 6.84 2.30
C GLY A 51 -7.28 5.32 2.26
N LEU A 52 -6.88 4.69 3.37
CA LEU A 52 -6.78 3.24 3.50
C LEU A 52 -8.16 2.59 3.48
N ARG A 53 -9.12 3.17 4.19
CA ARG A 53 -10.52 2.70 4.20
C ARG A 53 -11.13 2.72 2.79
N GLY A 54 -11.01 3.83 2.07
CA GLY A 54 -11.52 3.93 0.70
C GLY A 54 -10.80 2.99 -0.27
N MET A 55 -9.53 2.66 -0.04
CA MET A 55 -8.86 1.59 -0.80
C MET A 55 -9.44 0.22 -0.47
N ALA A 56 -9.69 -0.10 0.80
CA ALA A 56 -10.26 -1.38 1.20
C ALA A 56 -11.67 -1.57 0.62
N GLU A 57 -12.51 -0.54 0.70
CA GLU A 57 -13.85 -0.53 0.10
C GLU A 57 -13.79 -0.85 -1.40
N ARG A 58 -12.91 -0.18 -2.16
CA ARG A 58 -12.76 -0.43 -3.60
C ARG A 58 -12.19 -1.79 -3.94
N VAL A 59 -11.25 -2.30 -3.15
CA VAL A 59 -10.67 -3.64 -3.37
C VAL A 59 -11.73 -4.72 -3.09
N ASN A 60 -12.50 -4.56 -2.02
CA ASN A 60 -13.59 -5.46 -1.66
C ASN A 60 -14.73 -5.49 -2.70
N MET A 61 -14.97 -4.39 -3.43
CA MET A 61 -15.95 -4.36 -4.54
C MET A 61 -15.63 -5.41 -5.64
N TYR A 62 -14.38 -5.83 -5.74
CA TYR A 62 -13.92 -6.85 -6.68
C TYR A 62 -13.57 -8.18 -5.99
N GLU A 63 -14.07 -8.42 -4.77
CA GLU A 63 -13.70 -9.59 -3.94
C GLU A 63 -12.17 -9.73 -3.74
N GLY A 64 -11.46 -8.61 -3.84
CA GLY A 64 -10.05 -8.55 -3.59
C GLY A 64 -9.72 -8.44 -2.10
N GLU A 65 -8.43 -8.46 -1.82
CA GLU A 65 -7.89 -8.33 -0.47
C GLU A 65 -6.93 -7.14 -0.38
N LEU A 66 -7.05 -6.36 0.69
CA LEU A 66 -6.11 -5.28 1.01
C LEU A 66 -5.44 -5.57 2.36
N SER A 67 -4.11 -5.53 2.38
CA SER A 67 -3.32 -5.55 3.61
C SER A 67 -2.40 -4.33 3.65
N TYR A 68 -2.12 -3.83 4.85
CA TYR A 68 -1.20 -2.72 5.06
C TYR A 68 -0.60 -2.76 6.45
N GLY A 69 0.62 -2.25 6.59
CA GLY A 69 1.31 -2.20 7.87
C GLY A 69 2.81 -1.99 7.76
N PRO A 70 3.49 -1.81 8.90
CA PRO A 70 4.93 -1.77 8.94
C PRO A 70 5.53 -3.14 8.57
N ASP A 71 6.70 -3.14 7.95
CA ASP A 71 7.49 -4.36 7.76
C ASP A 71 8.52 -4.55 8.90
N VAL A 72 9.24 -5.68 8.87
CA VAL A 72 10.26 -6.03 9.87
C VAL A 72 11.49 -5.09 9.85
N GLN A 73 11.68 -4.32 8.78
CA GLN A 73 12.77 -3.36 8.62
C GLN A 73 12.33 -1.94 8.99
N GLY A 74 11.08 -1.75 9.45
CA GLY A 74 10.53 -0.44 9.82
C GLY A 74 10.02 0.38 8.63
N GLY A 75 9.98 -0.20 7.42
CA GLY A 75 9.28 0.35 6.28
C GLY A 75 7.77 0.18 6.41
N TYR A 76 7.01 0.66 5.42
CA TYR A 76 5.55 0.49 5.38
C TYR A 76 5.12 -0.08 4.03
N THR A 77 4.24 -1.07 4.08
CA THR A 77 3.71 -1.74 2.88
C THR A 77 2.20 -1.55 2.81
N VAL A 78 1.70 -1.32 1.61
CA VAL A 78 0.29 -1.50 1.23
C VAL A 78 0.26 -2.50 0.09
N ARG A 79 -0.51 -3.58 0.22
CA ARG A 79 -0.66 -4.63 -0.79
C ARG A 79 -2.14 -4.85 -1.08
N ALA A 80 -2.49 -4.85 -2.36
CA ALA A 80 -3.80 -5.21 -2.86
C ALA A 80 -3.69 -6.43 -3.79
N HIS A 81 -4.63 -7.36 -3.67
CA HIS A 81 -4.85 -8.45 -4.61
C HIS A 81 -6.27 -8.36 -5.16
N LEU A 82 -6.41 -8.48 -6.48
CA LEU A 82 -7.70 -8.47 -7.17
C LEU A 82 -7.81 -9.77 -7.99
N PRO A 83 -8.70 -10.70 -7.62
CA PRO A 83 -8.86 -11.94 -8.36
C PRO A 83 -9.45 -11.68 -9.76
N TYR A 84 -9.08 -12.51 -10.74
CA TYR A 84 -9.79 -12.54 -12.01
C TYR A 84 -11.08 -13.32 -11.87
N ARG A 85 -12.16 -12.78 -12.42
CA ARG A 85 -13.44 -13.49 -12.54
C ARG A 85 -13.55 -14.10 -13.93
N GLU A 86 -13.98 -15.35 -14.00
CA GLU A 86 -14.58 -15.86 -15.24
C GLU A 86 -15.89 -15.08 -15.44
N ILE A 87 -16.00 -14.42 -16.60
CA ILE A 87 -17.18 -13.66 -17.03
C ILE A 87 -18.17 -14.63 -17.66
#